data_AF-A0A484MYX0-F1
#
_entry.id   AF-A0A484MYX0-F1
#
_cell.length_a   1.000
_cell.length_b   1.000
_cell.length_c   1.000
_cell.angle_alpha   90.00
_cell.angle_beta   90.00
_cell.angle_gamma   90.00
#
_symmetry.space_group_name_H-M   'P 1'
#
loop_
_entity.id
_entity.type
_entity.pdbx_description
1 polymer ?
#
loop_
_entity_poly.entity_id
_entity_poly.type
_entity_poly.pdbx_seq_one_letter_code
_entity_poly.pdbx_strand_id
1 'polypeptide(L)'
;MGASISPSIPQDEDTFKEPQLYSSPAPSGTKVPLYNIAHSRAGDKGNDLNFSIIPHFPPDIERIKTFITPDWVKEALSPLLNYTSFPSPTDIEQRNKWIAENVKVEIYEVRGIRSLNVVVRDILDGGVNCSRRIDRHGKTISDLILSQHVLLPP
;
A
#
# COMPACT_ATOMS: atom_id res chain seq x y z
N MET A 1 -58.16 -27.49 20.67
CA MET A 1 -57.78 -26.08 20.41
C MET A 1 -56.40 -25.90 21.01
N GLY A 2 -55.37 -25.58 20.18
CA GLY A 2 -54.00 -25.36 20.62
C GLY A 2 -52.97 -26.31 20.00
N ALA A 3 -52.72 -26.21 18.69
CA ALA A 3 -51.52 -26.80 18.10
C ALA A 3 -50.34 -25.85 18.34
N SER A 4 -49.35 -26.31 19.10
CA SER A 4 -48.07 -25.63 19.31
C SER A 4 -47.21 -25.81 18.05
N ILE A 5 -47.16 -24.79 17.20
CA ILE A 5 -46.26 -24.75 16.04
C ILE A 5 -44.99 -24.02 16.50
N SER A 6 -43.92 -24.77 16.74
CA SER A 6 -42.59 -24.19 16.95
C SER A 6 -42.04 -23.67 15.61
N PRO A 7 -41.57 -22.42 15.50
CA PRO A 7 -40.97 -21.93 14.27
C PRO A 7 -39.61 -22.62 14.06
N SER A 8 -39.48 -23.38 12.97
CA SER A 8 -38.20 -23.86 12.47
C SER A 8 -37.45 -22.68 11.85
N ILE A 9 -36.50 -22.12 12.62
CA ILE A 9 -35.57 -21.10 12.14
C ILE A 9 -34.73 -21.74 11.02
N PRO A 10 -34.68 -21.15 9.81
CA PRO A 10 -33.75 -21.60 8.79
C PRO A 10 -32.34 -21.42 9.34
N GLN A 11 -31.61 -22.52 9.53
CA GLN A 11 -30.18 -22.47 9.74
C GLN A 11 -29.54 -22.19 8.39
N ASP A 12 -29.56 -20.91 7.98
CA ASP A 12 -28.54 -20.44 7.05
C ASP A 12 -27.23 -20.52 7.82
N GLU A 13 -26.53 -21.65 7.69
CA GLU A 13 -25.13 -21.76 8.05
C GLU A 13 -24.35 -20.83 7.13
N ASP A 14 -24.38 -19.54 7.46
CA ASP A 14 -23.36 -18.58 7.06
C ASP A 14 -22.06 -19.06 7.71
N THR A 15 -21.45 -20.04 7.05
CA THR A 15 -20.17 -20.62 7.44
C THR A 15 -19.19 -19.46 7.38
N PHE A 16 -18.92 -18.87 8.55
CA PHE A 16 -17.81 -17.94 8.71
C PHE A 16 -16.56 -18.69 8.28
N LYS A 17 -16.14 -18.48 7.03
CA LYS A 17 -14.82 -18.91 6.58
C LYS A 17 -13.84 -18.08 7.38
N GLU A 18 -13.22 -18.72 8.36
CA GLU A 18 -12.09 -18.17 9.10
C GLU A 18 -11.12 -17.56 8.08
N PRO A 19 -10.61 -16.33 8.29
CA PRO A 19 -9.73 -15.69 7.33
C PRO A 19 -8.57 -16.65 7.09
N GLN A 20 -8.46 -17.16 5.86
CA GLN A 20 -7.35 -18.01 5.48
C GLN A 20 -6.10 -17.13 5.62
N LEU A 21 -5.37 -17.27 6.72
CA LEU A 21 -4.03 -16.72 6.83
C LEU A 21 -3.28 -17.33 5.64
N TYR A 22 -2.94 -16.51 4.65
CA TYR A 22 -2.27 -16.98 3.44
C TYR A 22 -0.98 -17.71 3.82
N SER A 23 -1.07 -19.03 3.91
CA SER A 23 -0.03 -19.90 4.45
C SER A 23 0.99 -20.33 3.39
N SER A 24 0.86 -19.81 2.17
CA SER A 24 1.71 -20.13 1.02
C SER A 24 2.54 -18.91 0.61
N PRO A 25 3.82 -19.11 0.24
CA PRO A 25 4.64 -18.05 -0.34
C PRO A 25 3.99 -17.44 -1.59
N ALA A 26 4.19 -16.15 -1.80
CA ALA A 26 3.80 -15.50 -3.05
C ALA A 26 4.56 -16.10 -4.25
N PRO A 27 3.93 -16.15 -5.44
CA PRO A 27 4.56 -16.71 -6.63
C PRO A 27 5.85 -15.94 -7.00
N SER A 28 6.91 -16.67 -7.33
CA SER A 28 8.17 -16.10 -7.84
C SER A 28 8.19 -16.07 -9.37
N GLY A 29 8.99 -15.17 -9.94
CA GLY A 29 9.21 -15.11 -11.40
C GLY A 29 8.02 -14.60 -12.24
N THR A 30 6.91 -14.22 -11.61
CA THR A 30 5.73 -13.62 -12.27
C THR A 30 5.48 -12.22 -11.71
N LYS A 31 5.12 -11.28 -12.60
CA LYS A 31 4.75 -9.92 -12.19
C LYS A 31 3.34 -9.94 -11.60
N VAL A 32 3.21 -9.57 -10.32
CA VAL A 32 1.93 -9.58 -9.59
C VAL A 32 1.67 -8.22 -8.93
N PRO A 33 0.39 -7.80 -8.78
CA PRO A 33 0.07 -6.66 -7.93
C PRO A 33 0.53 -6.91 -6.49
N LEU A 34 1.13 -5.90 -5.86
CA LEU A 34 1.56 -5.97 -4.46
C LEU A 34 0.37 -6.29 -3.52
N TYR A 35 -0.84 -5.84 -3.90
CA TYR A 35 -2.12 -6.18 -3.26
C TYR A 35 -2.32 -7.69 -3.05
N ASN A 36 -1.86 -8.53 -3.97
CA ASN A 36 -2.09 -9.97 -3.87
C ASN A 36 -1.20 -10.64 -2.81
N ILE A 37 -0.16 -9.95 -2.35
CA ILE A 37 0.91 -10.55 -1.56
C ILE A 37 1.20 -9.78 -0.27
N ALA A 38 0.62 -8.60 -0.08
CA ALA A 38 0.83 -7.76 1.09
C ALA A 38 -0.39 -6.89 1.41
N HIS A 39 -0.57 -6.63 2.70
CA HIS A 39 -1.41 -5.57 3.22
C HIS A 39 -0.60 -4.27 3.34
N SER A 40 -1.29 -3.14 3.23
CA SER A 40 -0.72 -1.82 3.49
C SER A 40 -1.73 -0.95 4.21
N ARG A 41 -1.23 -0.09 5.09
CA ARG A 41 -1.95 1.06 5.62
C ARG A 41 -1.08 2.29 5.44
N ALA A 42 -1.72 3.41 5.10
CA ALA A 42 -1.05 4.70 4.98
C ALA A 42 -1.60 5.69 6.03
N GLY A 43 -0.76 6.66 6.37
CA GLY A 43 -1.13 7.78 7.23
C GLY A 43 -0.30 9.01 6.90
N ASP A 44 -0.86 10.18 7.18
CA ASP A 44 -0.23 11.47 6.94
C ASP A 44 0.09 12.19 8.25
N LYS A 45 1.16 13.00 8.24
CA LYS A 45 1.41 13.99 9.28
C LYS A 45 2.08 15.22 8.68
N GLY A 46 1.34 16.31 8.57
CA GLY A 46 1.87 17.52 7.93
C GLY A 46 2.17 17.22 6.45
N ASN A 47 3.40 17.52 6.01
CA ASN A 47 3.84 17.25 4.65
C ASN A 47 4.38 15.81 4.44
N ASP A 48 4.36 15.00 5.49
CA ASP A 48 4.98 13.68 5.49
C ASP A 48 3.94 12.56 5.38
N LEU A 49 4.34 11.50 4.70
CA LEU A 49 3.59 10.27 4.53
C LEU A 49 4.29 9.14 5.28
N ASN A 50 3.52 8.24 5.86
CA ASN A 50 3.98 6.90 6.21
C ASN A 50 3.08 5.84 5.56
N PHE A 51 3.66 4.69 5.24
CA PHE A 51 2.89 3.51 4.89
C PHE A 51 3.60 2.22 5.29
N SER A 52 2.82 1.19 5.60
CA SER A 52 3.31 -0.14 5.92
C SER A 52 3.30 -1.07 4.70
N ILE A 53 4.17 -2.06 4.67
CA ILE A 53 4.07 -3.22 3.79
C ILE A 53 4.16 -4.46 4.68
N ILE A 54 3.04 -5.16 4.82
CA ILE A 54 2.91 -6.34 5.67
C ILE A 54 2.60 -7.52 4.75
N PRO A 55 3.55 -8.43 4.48
CA PRO A 55 3.30 -9.56 3.60
C PRO A 55 2.19 -10.46 4.14
N HIS A 56 1.40 -11.03 3.23
CA HIS A 56 0.41 -12.06 3.53
C HIS A 56 1.07 -13.31 4.12
N PHE A 57 2.24 -13.69 3.58
CA PHE A 57 3.09 -14.77 4.10
C PHE A 57 4.36 -14.17 4.72
N PRO A 58 4.52 -14.18 6.06
CA PRO A 58 5.57 -13.41 6.74
C PRO A 58 7.02 -13.63 6.24
N PRO A 59 7.45 -14.85 5.86
CA PRO A 59 8.79 -15.06 5.27
C PRO A 59 9.06 -14.30 3.96
N ASP A 60 8.03 -13.87 3.23
CA ASP A 60 8.19 -13.09 1.99
C ASP A 60 8.80 -11.71 2.20
N ILE A 61 8.90 -11.26 3.46
CA ILE A 61 9.55 -9.99 3.80
C ILE A 61 10.98 -9.92 3.26
N GLU A 62 11.72 -11.03 3.25
CA GLU A 62 13.10 -11.05 2.75
C GLU A 62 13.16 -10.81 1.24
N ARG A 63 12.15 -11.27 0.51
CA ARG A 63 12.01 -11.02 -0.94
C ARG A 63 11.51 -9.62 -1.23
N ILE A 64 10.59 -9.10 -0.41
CA ILE A 64 10.05 -7.73 -0.56
C ILE A 64 11.14 -6.68 -0.33
N LYS A 65 12.00 -6.90 0.67
CA LYS A 65 13.13 -6.02 0.99
C LYS A 65 14.10 -5.81 -0.17
N THR A 66 14.17 -6.71 -1.15
CA THR A 66 15.12 -6.59 -2.26
C THR A 66 14.72 -5.52 -3.28
N PHE A 67 13.44 -5.17 -3.38
CA PHE A 67 12.95 -4.21 -4.38
C PHE A 67 12.27 -2.97 -3.79
N ILE A 68 11.84 -3.00 -2.52
CA ILE A 68 11.35 -1.80 -1.83
C ILE A 68 12.56 -0.93 -1.45
N THR A 69 13.02 -0.14 -2.41
CA THR A 69 14.13 0.81 -2.27
C THR A 69 13.62 2.25 -2.21
N PRO A 70 14.42 3.22 -1.73
CA PRO A 70 14.06 4.64 -1.79
C PRO A 70 13.63 5.10 -3.18
N ASP A 71 14.30 4.64 -4.23
CA ASP A 71 14.00 5.02 -5.61
C ASP A 71 12.67 4.43 -6.08
N TRP A 72 12.41 3.16 -5.76
CA TRP A 72 11.13 2.52 -6.06
C TRP A 72 9.97 3.26 -5.37
N VAL A 73 10.14 3.66 -4.11
CA VAL A 73 9.13 4.43 -3.36
C VAL A 73 8.87 5.79 -4.02
N LYS A 74 9.93 6.49 -4.41
CA LYS A 74 9.83 7.78 -5.13
C LYS A 74 9.09 7.63 -6.45
N GLU A 75 9.38 6.57 -7.21
CA GLU A 75 8.70 6.27 -8.48
C GLU A 75 7.22 5.99 -8.27
N ALA A 76 6.89 5.08 -7.33
CA ALA A 76 5.53 4.66 -7.02
C ALA A 76 4.65 5.84 -6.55
N LEU A 77 5.23 6.81 -5.84
CA LEU A 77 4.54 8.00 -5.34
C LEU A 77 4.62 9.21 -6.28
N SER A 78 5.42 9.16 -7.34
CA SER A 78 5.59 10.27 -8.29
C SER A 78 4.26 10.81 -8.87
N PRO A 79 3.20 10.00 -9.10
CA PRO A 79 1.93 10.53 -9.58
C PRO A 79 1.24 11.52 -8.61
N LEU A 80 1.58 11.48 -7.31
CA LEU A 80 1.02 12.38 -6.31
C LEU A 80 1.38 13.85 -6.53
N LEU A 81 2.43 14.12 -7.30
CA LEU A 81 2.93 15.46 -7.61
C LEU A 81 2.63 15.88 -9.06
N ASN A 82 1.76 15.17 -9.76
CA ASN A 82 1.31 15.58 -11.09
C ASN A 82 0.38 16.79 -10.98
N TYR A 83 0.81 17.92 -11.55
CA TYR A 83 0.00 19.14 -11.62
C TYR A 83 -1.12 19.06 -12.68
N THR A 84 -1.01 18.12 -13.63
CA THR A 84 -1.94 17.91 -14.75
C THR A 84 -2.20 16.42 -14.95
N SER A 85 -3.40 16.07 -15.42
CA SER A 85 -3.76 14.69 -15.78
C SER A 85 -2.94 14.14 -16.96
N PHE A 86 -2.38 15.03 -17.79
CA PHE A 86 -1.59 14.67 -18.97
C PHE A 86 -0.27 15.46 -18.95
N PRO A 87 0.71 15.05 -18.11
CA PRO A 87 2.00 15.73 -18.05
C PRO A 87 2.79 15.49 -19.34
N SER A 88 3.42 16.54 -19.85
CA SER A 88 4.39 16.43 -20.93
C SER A 88 5.69 15.74 -20.44
N PRO A 89 6.56 15.23 -21.32
CA PRO A 89 7.85 14.68 -20.92
C PRO A 89 8.69 15.63 -20.07
N THR A 90 8.63 16.94 -20.36
CA THR A 90 9.34 17.97 -19.60
C THR A 90 8.76 18.13 -18.19
N ASP A 91 7.43 18.05 -18.03
CA ASP A 91 6.79 18.11 -16.71
C ASP A 91 7.21 16.92 -15.84
N ILE A 92 7.28 15.73 -16.45
CA ILE A 92 7.72 14.49 -15.78
C ILE A 92 9.17 14.63 -15.32
N GLU A 93 10.06 15.15 -16.17
CA GLU A 93 11.47 15.33 -15.85
C GLU A 93 11.67 16.34 -14.70
N GLN A 94 11.00 17.49 -14.76
CA GLN A 94 11.05 18.50 -13.70
C GLN A 94 10.52 17.97 -12.37
N ARG A 95 9.39 17.25 -12.40
CA ARG A 95 8.82 16.58 -11.23
C ARG A 95 9.79 15.58 -10.63
N ASN A 96 10.38 14.70 -11.44
CA ASN A 96 11.31 13.69 -10.98
C ASN A 96 12.57 14.31 -10.37
N LYS A 97 13.07 15.41 -10.97
CA LYS A 97 14.18 16.19 -10.41
C LYS A 97 13.82 16.78 -9.04
N TRP A 98 12.64 17.39 -8.92
CA TRP A 98 12.17 17.94 -7.65
C TRP A 98 12.06 16.85 -6.57
N ILE A 99 11.50 15.68 -6.90
CA ILE A 99 11.42 14.52 -5.98
C ILE A 99 12.82 14.05 -5.55
N ALA A 100 13.78 14.00 -6.49
CA ALA A 100 15.13 13.59 -6.16
C ALA A 100 15.79 14.52 -5.14
N GLU A 101 15.58 15.83 -5.27
CA GLU A 101 16.20 16.88 -4.45
C GLU A 101 15.51 17.13 -3.10
N ASN A 102 14.18 17.01 -3.04
CA ASN A 102 13.39 17.46 -1.88
C ASN A 102 12.80 16.31 -1.05
N VAL A 103 12.58 15.12 -1.65
CA VAL A 103 11.91 14.02 -0.97
C VAL A 103 12.93 13.09 -0.34
N LYS A 104 12.81 12.89 0.97
CA LYS A 104 13.60 11.91 1.74
C LYS A 104 12.76 10.67 2.03
N VAL A 105 13.31 9.49 1.73
CA VAL A 105 12.67 8.20 2.04
C VAL A 105 13.48 7.48 3.11
N GLU A 106 12.80 7.02 4.15
CA GLU A 106 13.37 6.25 5.26
C GLU A 106 12.59 4.94 5.37
N ILE A 107 13.29 3.80 5.31
CA ILE A 107 12.68 2.47 5.32
C ILE A 107 13.09 1.77 6.61
N TYR A 108 12.10 1.39 7.42
CA TYR A 108 12.30 0.74 8.70
C TYR A 108 11.77 -0.69 8.66
N GLU A 109 12.61 -1.64 9.06
CA GLU A 109 12.19 -3.02 9.24
C GLU A 109 11.54 -3.20 10.63
N VAL A 110 10.30 -3.67 10.66
CA VAL A 110 9.58 -4.00 11.89
C VAL A 110 9.66 -5.51 12.12
N ARG A 111 10.80 -5.96 12.66
CA ARG A 111 11.15 -7.38 12.78
C ARG A 111 10.11 -8.24 13.49
N GLY A 112 9.46 -7.69 14.52
CA GLY A 112 8.47 -8.41 15.33
C GLY A 112 7.25 -8.91 14.55
N ILE A 113 6.85 -8.19 13.49
CA ILE A 113 5.70 -8.55 12.64
C ILE A 113 6.11 -8.84 11.19
N ARG A 114 7.43 -8.96 10.92
CA ARG A 114 8.00 -9.20 9.59
C ARG A 114 7.43 -8.27 8.52
N SER A 115 7.47 -6.97 8.79
CA SER A 115 6.94 -5.93 7.89
C SER A 115 7.93 -4.80 7.65
N LEU A 116 7.64 -3.96 6.67
CA LEU A 116 8.30 -2.68 6.46
C LEU A 116 7.39 -1.54 6.87
N ASN A 117 7.97 -0.49 7.43
CA ASN A 117 7.35 0.82 7.57
C ASN A 117 8.20 1.84 6.82
N VAL A 118 7.60 2.50 5.85
CA VAL A 118 8.26 3.50 5.01
C VAL A 118 7.76 4.87 5.43
N VAL A 119 8.68 5.79 5.68
CA VAL A 119 8.40 7.20 5.93
C VAL A 119 8.94 7.99 4.76
N VAL A 120 8.09 8.84 4.18
CA VAL A 120 8.42 9.69 3.05
C VAL A 120 8.17 11.13 3.47
N ARG A 121 9.25 11.90 3.55
CA ARG A 121 9.22 13.31 3.94
C ARG A 121 8.92 14.18 2.73
N ASP A 122 8.18 15.24 2.98
CA ASP A 122 7.93 16.32 2.01
C ASP A 122 7.29 15.90 0.68
N ILE A 123 6.33 14.96 0.72
CA ILE A 123 5.67 14.40 -0.48
C ILE A 123 4.18 14.80 -0.61
N LEU A 124 3.60 15.42 0.41
CA LEU A 124 2.16 15.69 0.47
C LEU A 124 1.74 17.09 0.01
N ASP A 125 2.58 17.79 -0.77
CA ASP A 125 2.27 19.12 -1.34
C ASP A 125 1.85 20.15 -0.26
N GLY A 126 2.63 20.22 0.82
CA GLY A 126 2.37 21.07 1.98
C GLY A 126 1.37 20.48 2.99
N GLY A 127 0.92 19.24 2.78
CA GLY A 127 0.03 18.52 3.68
C GLY A 127 -1.44 18.88 3.54
N VAL A 128 -2.29 18.35 4.42
CA VAL A 128 -3.77 18.40 4.32
C VAL A 128 -4.34 19.80 4.02
N ASN A 129 -3.77 20.85 4.63
CA ASN A 129 -4.29 22.21 4.50
C ASN A 129 -3.93 22.87 3.17
N CYS A 130 -2.85 22.44 2.53
CA CYS A 130 -2.33 23.03 1.29
C CYS A 130 -2.55 22.13 0.07
N SER A 131 -2.72 20.83 0.30
CA SER A 131 -2.80 19.83 -0.76
C SER A 131 -4.00 20.06 -1.65
N ARG A 132 -3.74 20.11 -2.96
CA ARG A 132 -4.76 20.25 -4.01
C ARG A 132 -5.35 18.90 -4.46
N ARG A 133 -4.91 17.79 -3.87
CA ARG A 133 -5.35 16.44 -4.23
C ARG A 133 -6.76 16.15 -3.72
N ILE A 134 -7.43 15.21 -4.38
CA ILE A 134 -8.72 14.69 -3.92
C ILE A 134 -8.58 13.98 -2.56
N ASP A 135 -7.52 13.17 -2.39
CA ASP A 135 -7.15 12.55 -1.12
C ASP A 135 -6.10 13.40 -0.39
N ARG A 136 -6.57 14.45 0.29
CA ARG A 136 -5.71 15.36 1.07
C ARG A 136 -5.06 14.68 2.27
N HIS A 137 -5.72 13.66 2.83
CA HIS A 137 -5.25 12.92 4.01
C HIS A 137 -4.38 11.71 3.68
N GLY A 138 -4.16 11.39 2.39
CA GLY A 138 -3.34 10.25 2.01
C GLY A 138 -3.89 8.89 2.44
N LYS A 139 -5.19 8.78 2.72
CA LYS A 139 -5.81 7.52 3.17
C LYS A 139 -5.85 6.46 2.08
N THR A 140 -5.88 6.85 0.81
CA THR A 140 -5.90 5.94 -0.34
C THR A 140 -4.50 5.66 -0.88
N ILE A 141 -3.45 6.24 -0.28
CA ILE A 141 -2.07 6.02 -0.75
C ILE A 141 -1.64 4.57 -0.53
N SER A 142 -2.20 3.86 0.46
CA SER A 142 -1.99 2.42 0.59
C SER A 142 -2.41 1.69 -0.69
N ASP A 143 -3.54 2.07 -1.30
CA ASP A 143 -4.04 1.42 -2.51
C ASP A 143 -3.18 1.77 -3.74
N LEU A 144 -2.64 3.00 -3.79
CA LEU A 144 -1.66 3.38 -4.81
C LEU A 144 -0.41 2.47 -4.74
N ILE A 145 0.11 2.22 -3.53
CA ILE A 145 1.25 1.33 -3.30
C ILE A 145 0.87 -0.12 -3.63
N LEU A 146 -0.29 -0.60 -3.18
CA LEU A 146 -0.73 -1.97 -3.40
C LEU A 146 -1.05 -2.27 -4.88
N SER A 147 -1.41 -1.25 -5.68
CA SER A 147 -1.62 -1.40 -7.12
C SER A 147 -0.33 -1.57 -7.94
N GLN A 148 0.83 -1.28 -7.33
CA GLN A 148 2.12 -1.45 -8.01
C GLN A 148 2.36 -2.92 -8.33
N HIS A 149 2.82 -3.17 -9.56
CA HIS A 149 3.13 -4.51 -10.01
C HIS A 149 4.60 -4.82 -9.79
N VAL A 150 4.87 -5.86 -9.00
CA VAL A 150 6.20 -6.24 -8.54
C VAL A 150 6.57 -7.65 -9.02
N LEU A 151 7.85 -7.87 -9.23
CA LEU A 151 8.41 -9.18 -9.59
C LEU A 151 9.17 -9.73 -8.39
N LEU A 152 8.70 -10.84 -7.82
CA LEU A 152 9.35 -11.41 -6.66
C LEU A 152 10.51 -12.31 -7.10
N PRO A 153 11.69 -12.18 -6.46
CA PRO A 153 12.79 -13.10 -6.67
C PRO A 153 12.39 -14.53 -6.24
N PRO A 154 13.12 -15.55 -6.74
CA PRO A 154 12.95 -16.94 -6.32
C PRO A 154 13.18 -17.13 -4.82
#